data_AF-A0A4Q5Z561-F1
#
_entry.id   AF-A0A4Q5Z561-F1
#
_cell.length_a   1.000
_cell.length_b   1.000
_cell.length_c   1.000
_cell.angle_alpha   90.00
_cell.angle_beta   90.00
_cell.angle_gamma   90.00
#
_symmetry.space_group_name_H-M   'P 1'
#
loop_
_entity.id
_entity.type
_entity.pdbx_description
1 polymer ?
#
loop_
_entity_poly.entity_id
_entity_poly.type
_entity_poly.pdbx_seq_one_letter_code
_entity_poly.pdbx_strand_id
1 'polypeptide(L)'
;MKKILYLALINLAYQFPMQAQLNNNGAIIKLTTGSFIVLQDINLNNNGTFLQSTGSVKMTGATNNYILGSTRPQFFNLVIAKNETKQVQLATDINIAGELQFSSGLLHLNRKNIFLVGAALLKGEMENRRIIGPTGGYVEAKALLITPANANPGNLGAWITSARNLGTTIIRRGHQSQAIGGGAPASISRHYEIIPAVNTNLNATLRLT
;
A
#
# COMPACT_ATOMS: atom_id res chain seq x y z
N MET A 1 48.91 -4.62 21.67
CA MET A 1 47.62 -5.21 22.13
C MET A 1 46.48 -4.19 22.23
N LYS A 2 46.65 -3.02 22.89
CA LYS A 2 45.57 -2.00 22.99
C LYS A 2 44.98 -1.54 21.64
N LYS A 3 45.81 -1.32 20.60
CA LYS A 3 45.34 -0.89 19.26
C LYS A 3 44.51 -1.96 18.51
N ILE A 4 44.78 -3.24 18.73
CA ILE A 4 44.00 -4.36 18.16
C ILE A 4 42.65 -4.49 18.88
N LEU A 5 42.64 -4.23 20.20
CA LEU A 5 41.41 -4.19 20.99
C LEU A 5 40.46 -3.07 20.54
N TYR A 6 41.00 -1.88 20.21
CA TYR A 6 40.19 -0.76 19.69
C TYR A 6 39.59 -1.03 18.30
N LEU A 7 40.31 -1.70 17.39
CA LEU A 7 39.76 -2.09 16.09
C LEU A 7 38.65 -3.16 16.20
N ALA A 8 38.77 -4.09 17.15
CA ALA A 8 37.75 -5.11 17.41
C ALA A 8 36.47 -4.50 18.04
N LEU A 9 36.63 -3.53 18.96
CA LEU A 9 35.50 -2.79 19.55
C LEU A 9 34.74 -1.92 18.54
N ILE A 10 35.42 -1.33 17.55
CA ILE A 10 34.78 -0.58 16.47
C ILE A 10 33.99 -1.51 15.53
N ASN A 11 34.51 -2.71 15.21
CA ASN A 11 33.77 -3.67 14.37
C ASN A 11 32.54 -4.28 15.06
N LEU A 12 32.55 -4.42 16.39
CA LEU A 12 31.35 -4.84 17.14
C LEU A 12 30.29 -3.73 17.23
N ALA A 13 30.67 -2.45 17.17
CA ALA A 13 29.76 -1.32 17.29
C ALA A 13 29.07 -0.91 15.97
N TYR A 14 29.52 -1.43 14.82
CA TYR A 14 29.02 -1.06 13.49
C TYR A 14 28.57 -2.28 12.67
N GLN A 15 27.77 -3.17 13.27
CA GLN A 15 26.95 -4.11 12.49
C GLN A 15 25.83 -3.31 11.84
N PHE A 16 26.08 -2.70 10.66
CA PHE A 16 25.00 -2.16 9.85
C PHE A 16 24.12 -3.33 9.41
N PRO A 17 22.80 -3.32 9.71
CA PRO A 17 21.92 -4.36 9.20
C PRO A 17 21.85 -4.23 7.68
N MET A 18 22.66 -5.03 6.99
CA MET A 18 22.67 -5.10 5.54
C MET A 18 21.50 -5.99 5.14
N GLN A 19 20.52 -5.43 4.45
CA GLN A 19 19.38 -6.21 3.95
C GLN A 19 19.54 -6.50 2.46
N ALA A 20 19.28 -7.75 2.08
CA ALA A 20 19.26 -8.14 0.69
C ALA A 20 18.21 -7.32 -0.09
N GLN A 21 18.49 -7.08 -1.36
CA GLN A 21 17.63 -6.28 -2.22
C GLN A 21 17.58 -6.86 -3.63
N LEU A 22 16.37 -6.98 -4.18
CA LEU A 22 16.18 -7.07 -5.62
C LEU A 22 16.36 -5.65 -6.18
N ASN A 23 17.48 -5.41 -6.85
CA ASN A 23 17.81 -4.10 -7.40
C ASN A 23 17.59 -4.07 -8.92
N ASN A 24 16.50 -3.46 -9.36
CA ASN A 24 16.27 -3.16 -10.77
C ASN A 24 16.84 -1.78 -11.12
N ASN A 25 18.06 -1.74 -11.66
CA ASN A 25 18.74 -0.49 -12.01
C ASN A 25 18.66 -0.18 -13.51
N GLY A 26 17.46 0.10 -14.01
CA GLY A 26 17.22 0.49 -15.41
C GLY A 26 16.79 -0.65 -16.34
N ALA A 27 16.66 -1.88 -15.86
CA ALA A 27 16.14 -2.99 -16.64
C ALA A 27 14.60 -3.03 -16.66
N ILE A 28 14.05 -3.88 -17.53
CA ILE A 28 12.64 -4.23 -17.52
C ILE A 28 12.48 -5.58 -16.81
N ILE A 29 11.77 -5.59 -15.69
CA ILE A 29 11.32 -6.84 -15.06
C ILE A 29 9.88 -7.07 -15.50
N LYS A 30 9.60 -8.22 -16.11
CA LYS A 30 8.28 -8.58 -16.62
C LYS A 30 7.89 -9.98 -16.15
N LEU A 31 6.74 -10.08 -15.51
CA LEU A 31 6.10 -11.34 -15.14
C LEU A 31 5.19 -11.82 -16.27
N THR A 32 5.00 -13.13 -16.32
CA THR A 32 4.05 -13.81 -17.20
C THR A 32 2.90 -14.37 -16.38
N THR A 33 1.85 -14.82 -17.06
CA THR A 33 0.68 -15.39 -16.38
C THR A 33 1.11 -16.60 -15.54
N GLY A 34 0.67 -16.64 -14.29
CA GLY A 34 1.01 -17.71 -13.35
C GLY A 34 2.42 -17.61 -12.72
N SER A 35 3.23 -16.60 -13.08
CA SER A 35 4.56 -16.45 -12.47
C SER A 35 4.52 -15.73 -11.12
N PHE A 36 5.52 -16.03 -10.28
CA PHE A 36 5.68 -15.46 -8.95
C PHE A 36 7.09 -14.89 -8.75
N ILE A 37 7.17 -13.70 -8.15
CA ILE A 37 8.39 -13.24 -7.48
C ILE A 37 8.12 -13.31 -5.98
N VAL A 38 8.94 -14.07 -5.25
CA VAL A 38 8.89 -14.13 -3.79
C VAL A 38 10.10 -13.40 -3.23
N LEU A 39 9.85 -12.30 -2.52
CA LEU A 39 10.89 -11.54 -1.83
C LEU A 39 10.83 -11.88 -0.34
N GLN A 40 11.65 -12.82 0.08
CA GLN A 40 11.77 -13.24 1.48
C GLN A 40 12.86 -12.45 2.18
N ASP A 41 12.46 -11.55 3.09
CA ASP A 41 13.38 -10.65 3.80
C ASP A 41 14.28 -9.83 2.85
N ILE A 42 13.74 -9.54 1.67
CA ILE A 42 14.39 -8.80 0.59
C ILE A 42 13.62 -7.50 0.32
N ASN A 43 14.35 -6.39 0.23
CA ASN A 43 13.81 -5.12 -0.27
C ASN A 43 13.62 -5.16 -1.79
N LEU A 44 12.70 -4.35 -2.32
CA LEU A 44 12.61 -4.07 -3.74
C LEU A 44 13.14 -2.66 -4.02
N ASN A 45 14.24 -2.53 -4.80
CA ASN A 45 14.63 -1.28 -5.44
C ASN A 45 14.15 -1.30 -6.88
N ASN A 46 13.35 -0.33 -7.29
CA ASN A 46 12.98 -0.18 -8.68
C ASN A 46 13.35 1.19 -9.24
N ASN A 47 14.48 1.23 -9.95
CA ASN A 47 14.92 2.38 -10.76
C ASN A 47 14.78 2.10 -12.27
N GLY A 48 14.25 0.94 -12.66
CA GLY A 48 13.90 0.58 -14.04
C GLY A 48 12.39 0.43 -14.26
N THR A 49 11.99 -0.34 -15.28
CA THR A 49 10.57 -0.61 -15.58
C THR A 49 10.08 -1.83 -14.82
N PHE A 50 9.03 -1.64 -14.01
CA PHE A 50 8.28 -2.71 -13.34
C PHE A 50 6.80 -2.45 -13.53
N LEU A 51 6.26 -2.85 -14.68
CA LEU A 51 4.89 -2.59 -15.10
C LEU A 51 4.16 -3.92 -15.31
N GLN A 52 3.72 -4.56 -14.22
CA GLN A 52 3.10 -5.87 -14.32
C GLN A 52 1.62 -5.77 -14.68
N SER A 53 1.21 -6.54 -15.68
CA SER A 53 -0.20 -6.77 -16.03
C SER A 53 -0.67 -8.19 -15.70
N THR A 54 0.24 -9.07 -15.29
CA THR A 54 -0.02 -10.45 -14.86
C THR A 54 0.98 -10.86 -13.78
N GLY A 55 0.79 -12.04 -13.18
CA GLY A 55 1.69 -12.60 -12.18
C GLY A 55 1.53 -11.98 -10.79
N SER A 56 2.29 -12.51 -9.83
CA SER A 56 2.19 -12.08 -8.43
C SER A 56 3.55 -11.79 -7.82
N VAL A 57 3.62 -10.75 -6.99
CA VAL A 57 4.77 -10.48 -6.13
C VAL A 57 4.35 -10.72 -4.69
N LYS A 58 5.12 -11.53 -3.95
CA LYS A 58 4.85 -11.87 -2.56
C LYS A 58 5.99 -11.38 -1.67
N MET A 59 5.65 -10.53 -0.70
CA MET A 59 6.58 -10.05 0.33
C MET A 59 6.48 -10.97 1.55
N THR A 60 7.54 -11.71 1.87
CA THR A 60 7.55 -12.75 2.92
C THR A 60 8.70 -12.61 3.90
N GLY A 61 8.67 -13.37 5.01
CA GLY A 61 9.78 -13.47 5.95
C GLY A 61 9.59 -12.71 7.28
N ALA A 62 10.64 -12.65 8.09
CA ALA A 62 10.63 -12.19 9.48
C ALA A 62 11.19 -10.78 9.74
N THR A 63 11.72 -10.09 8.73
CA THR A 63 12.25 -8.72 8.86
C THR A 63 11.30 -7.69 8.25
N ASN A 64 11.48 -6.40 8.57
CA ASN A 64 10.76 -5.34 7.85
C ASN A 64 11.43 -5.12 6.49
N ASN A 65 10.64 -4.97 5.42
CA ASN A 65 11.17 -4.70 4.08
C ASN A 65 10.65 -3.38 3.52
N TYR A 66 11.32 -2.92 2.46
CA TYR A 66 10.99 -1.68 1.78
C TYR A 66 10.69 -1.92 0.31
N ILE A 67 9.70 -1.19 -0.21
CA ILE A 67 9.53 -0.96 -1.65
C ILE A 67 10.00 0.47 -1.92
N LEU A 68 11.13 0.58 -2.62
CA LEU A 68 11.82 1.84 -2.89
C LEU A 68 12.27 1.94 -4.35
N GLY A 69 12.94 3.05 -4.67
CA GLY A 69 13.44 3.37 -6.00
C GLY A 69 12.89 4.70 -6.51
N SER A 70 13.42 5.14 -7.65
CA SER A 70 13.08 6.42 -8.29
C SER A 70 11.80 6.37 -9.14
N THR A 71 11.26 5.18 -9.37
CA THR A 71 10.06 4.97 -10.19
C THR A 71 8.88 4.52 -9.33
N ARG A 72 7.67 4.58 -9.90
CA ARG A 72 6.44 4.01 -9.32
C ARG A 72 6.20 2.61 -9.91
N PRO A 73 6.57 1.52 -9.22
CA PRO A 73 6.31 0.18 -9.73
C PRO A 73 4.79 -0.11 -9.74
N GLN A 74 4.35 -0.84 -10.76
CA GLN A 74 3.02 -1.42 -10.82
C GLN A 74 3.09 -2.93 -10.61
N PHE A 75 2.35 -3.39 -9.62
CA PHE A 75 2.09 -4.80 -9.39
C PHE A 75 0.77 -5.17 -10.05
N PHE A 76 0.67 -6.38 -10.58
CA PHE A 76 -0.63 -6.96 -10.87
C PHE A 76 -1.22 -7.45 -9.55
N ASN A 77 -0.71 -8.57 -9.02
CA ASN A 77 -0.99 -8.98 -7.65
C ASN A 77 0.20 -8.66 -6.74
N LEU A 78 -0.06 -7.99 -5.62
CA LEU A 78 0.88 -7.81 -4.52
C LEU A 78 0.32 -8.48 -3.27
N VAL A 79 1.06 -9.46 -2.74
CA VAL A 79 0.68 -10.20 -1.55
C VAL A 79 1.61 -9.83 -0.40
N ILE A 80 1.04 -9.29 0.68
CA ILE A 80 1.73 -9.07 1.95
C ILE A 80 1.54 -10.32 2.81
N ALA A 81 2.64 -11.03 3.05
CA ALA A 81 2.68 -12.31 3.77
C ALA A 81 3.90 -12.36 4.69
N LYS A 82 4.09 -11.31 5.47
CA LYS A 82 5.17 -11.18 6.46
C LYS A 82 4.80 -11.90 7.77
N ASN A 83 5.77 -12.29 8.58
CA ASN A 83 5.46 -12.79 9.92
C ASN A 83 4.66 -11.75 10.70
N GLU A 84 3.76 -12.20 11.58
CA GLU A 84 2.89 -11.31 12.36
C GLU A 84 3.72 -10.20 13.03
N THR A 85 3.21 -8.96 13.02
CA THR A 85 3.88 -7.71 13.44
C THR A 85 4.93 -7.12 12.50
N LYS A 86 5.38 -7.83 11.46
CA LYS A 86 6.35 -7.31 10.49
C LYS A 86 5.65 -6.59 9.34
N GLN A 87 6.38 -5.66 8.74
CA GLN A 87 5.81 -4.76 7.75
C GLN A 87 6.62 -4.67 6.46
N VAL A 88 5.90 -4.34 5.39
CA VAL A 88 6.48 -3.75 4.18
C VAL A 88 6.24 -2.25 4.26
N GLN A 89 7.26 -1.43 4.06
CA GLN A 89 7.15 0.02 4.08
C GLN A 89 7.39 0.60 2.69
N LEU A 90 6.55 1.55 2.30
CA LEU A 90 6.70 2.27 1.04
C LEU A 90 7.70 3.43 1.19
N ALA A 91 8.60 3.56 0.23
CA ALA A 91 9.44 4.74 0.04
C ALA A 91 9.18 5.42 -1.32
N THR A 92 8.39 4.78 -2.18
CA THR A 92 7.83 5.30 -3.42
C THR A 92 6.34 4.94 -3.47
N ASP A 93 5.57 5.67 -4.28
CA ASP A 93 4.19 5.30 -4.56
C ASP A 93 4.14 3.98 -5.34
N ILE A 94 3.01 3.28 -5.30
CA ILE A 94 2.82 2.04 -6.05
C ILE A 94 1.46 2.00 -6.75
N ASN A 95 1.40 1.28 -7.86
CA ASN A 95 0.15 0.94 -8.54
C ASN A 95 -0.18 -0.54 -8.33
N ILE A 96 -1.46 -0.86 -8.20
CA ILE A 96 -1.98 -2.24 -8.17
C ILE A 96 -3.00 -2.36 -9.31
N ALA A 97 -2.80 -3.33 -10.20
CA ALA A 97 -3.67 -3.56 -11.36
C ALA A 97 -4.59 -4.79 -11.20
N GLY A 98 -4.29 -5.68 -10.25
CA GLY A 98 -5.08 -6.87 -9.90
C GLY A 98 -5.49 -6.81 -8.44
N GLU A 99 -4.72 -7.42 -7.55
CA GLU A 99 -5.08 -7.50 -6.13
C GLU A 99 -3.96 -7.02 -5.21
N LEU A 100 -4.31 -6.24 -4.19
CA LEU A 100 -3.48 -6.05 -3.00
C LEU A 100 -4.05 -6.94 -1.89
N GLN A 101 -3.36 -8.03 -1.59
CA GLN A 101 -3.84 -9.05 -0.68
C GLN A 101 -3.00 -9.12 0.59
N PHE A 102 -3.68 -9.13 1.74
CA PHE A 102 -3.07 -9.40 3.03
C PHE A 102 -3.29 -10.86 3.41
N SER A 103 -2.21 -11.64 3.46
CA SER A 103 -2.21 -12.94 4.14
C SER A 103 -1.74 -12.80 5.59
N SER A 104 -0.78 -11.90 5.84
CA SER A 104 -0.25 -11.58 7.17
C SER A 104 0.63 -10.32 7.11
N GLY A 105 0.89 -9.68 8.26
CA GLY A 105 1.75 -8.50 8.36
C GLY A 105 1.11 -7.20 7.87
N LEU A 106 1.87 -6.10 7.96
CA LEU A 106 1.38 -4.74 7.70
C LEU A 106 1.98 -4.13 6.42
N LEU A 107 1.24 -3.23 5.79
CA LEU A 107 1.77 -2.37 4.72
C LEU A 107 1.78 -0.92 5.19
N HIS A 108 2.96 -0.38 5.44
CA HIS A 108 3.15 0.97 5.94
C HIS A 108 3.31 1.98 4.81
N LEU A 109 2.34 2.88 4.70
CA LEU A 109 2.27 3.91 3.65
C LEU A 109 3.42 4.90 3.71
N ASN A 110 3.85 5.30 4.91
CA ASN A 110 4.99 6.22 5.09
C ASN A 110 4.90 7.46 4.16
N ARG A 111 3.73 8.12 4.16
CA ARG A 111 3.40 9.29 3.29
C ARG A 111 3.35 8.99 1.79
N LYS A 112 3.35 7.72 1.38
CA LYS A 112 3.19 7.28 0.00
C LYS A 112 1.79 6.78 -0.26
N ASN A 113 1.44 6.76 -1.53
CA ASN A 113 0.11 6.43 -1.99
C ASN A 113 0.09 5.10 -2.74
N ILE A 114 -1.03 4.39 -2.60
CA ILE A 114 -1.34 3.17 -3.34
C ILE A 114 -2.48 3.51 -4.29
N PHE A 115 -2.27 3.30 -5.58
CA PHE A 115 -3.30 3.53 -6.60
C PHE A 115 -3.84 2.18 -7.09
N LEU A 116 -5.11 1.89 -6.80
CA LEU A 116 -5.84 0.76 -7.37
C LEU A 116 -6.32 1.16 -8.76
N VAL A 117 -5.74 0.53 -9.79
CA VAL A 117 -5.97 0.85 -11.19
C VAL A 117 -7.03 -0.09 -11.77
N GLY A 118 -7.99 0.47 -12.51
CA GLY A 118 -9.05 -0.32 -13.15
C GLY A 118 -9.91 -1.05 -12.12
N ALA A 119 -10.02 -2.37 -12.27
CA ALA A 119 -10.82 -3.23 -11.39
C ALA A 119 -10.06 -3.75 -10.16
N ALA A 120 -8.90 -3.15 -9.84
CA ALA A 120 -8.06 -3.66 -8.76
C ALA A 120 -8.74 -3.62 -7.39
N LEU A 121 -8.49 -4.63 -6.56
CA LEU A 121 -9.16 -4.82 -5.27
C LEU A 121 -8.17 -4.93 -4.10
N LEU A 122 -8.57 -4.38 -2.96
CA LEU A 122 -7.96 -4.64 -1.66
C LEU A 122 -8.63 -5.85 -1.00
N LYS A 123 -7.84 -6.83 -0.53
CA LYS A 123 -8.38 -8.07 0.06
C LYS A 123 -7.64 -8.51 1.33
N GLY A 124 -8.37 -9.17 2.22
CA GLY A 124 -7.81 -9.88 3.36
C GLY A 124 -7.34 -9.01 4.53
N GLU A 125 -7.75 -7.74 4.59
CA GLU A 125 -7.45 -6.90 5.75
C GLU A 125 -8.13 -7.41 7.02
N MET A 126 -7.38 -7.42 8.12
CA MET A 126 -7.84 -7.66 9.49
C MET A 126 -7.04 -6.76 10.45
N GLU A 127 -7.40 -6.74 11.72
CA GLU A 127 -6.76 -5.84 12.70
C GLU A 127 -5.23 -6.01 12.81
N ASN A 128 -4.72 -7.24 12.69
CA ASN A 128 -3.29 -7.57 12.73
C ASN A 128 -2.63 -7.64 11.33
N ARG A 129 -3.39 -7.47 10.24
CA ARG A 129 -2.87 -7.51 8.86
C ARG A 129 -3.60 -6.53 7.96
N ARG A 130 -3.02 -5.35 7.76
CA ARG A 130 -3.69 -4.24 7.06
C ARG A 130 -2.71 -3.19 6.58
N ILE A 131 -3.26 -2.23 5.84
CA ILE A 131 -2.57 -0.98 5.54
C ILE A 131 -2.55 -0.11 6.80
N ILE A 132 -1.41 0.52 7.08
CA ILE A 132 -1.23 1.52 8.12
C ILE A 132 -0.52 2.75 7.55
N GLY A 133 -0.75 3.92 8.13
CA GLY A 133 -0.15 5.17 7.67
C GLY A 133 -0.22 6.26 8.73
N PRO A 134 0.32 6.04 9.95
CA PRO A 134 0.25 7.02 11.04
C PRO A 134 0.86 8.37 10.67
N THR A 135 1.76 8.40 9.69
CA THR A 135 2.44 9.61 9.21
C THR A 135 1.84 10.21 7.94
N GLY A 136 0.80 9.60 7.37
CA GLY A 136 0.12 10.03 6.14
C GLY A 136 0.17 9.00 5.00
N GLY A 137 -0.38 9.42 3.85
CA GLY A 137 -0.60 8.58 2.67
C GLY A 137 -2.03 8.04 2.59
N TYR A 138 -2.43 7.58 1.41
CA TYR A 138 -3.76 7.00 1.17
C TYR A 138 -3.75 5.85 0.16
N VAL A 139 -4.84 5.09 0.18
CA VAL A 139 -5.20 4.14 -0.88
C VAL A 139 -6.28 4.78 -1.72
N GLU A 140 -6.10 4.86 -3.04
CA GLU A 140 -7.04 5.47 -3.97
C GLU A 140 -7.64 4.43 -4.91
N ALA A 141 -8.96 4.46 -5.08
CA ALA A 141 -9.68 3.78 -6.15
C ALA A 141 -10.47 4.82 -6.95
N LYS A 142 -10.62 4.58 -8.27
CA LYS A 142 -11.49 5.37 -9.14
C LYS A 142 -12.53 4.48 -9.76
N ALA A 143 -13.79 4.90 -9.72
CA ALA A 143 -14.89 4.15 -10.33
C ALA A 143 -15.88 5.09 -11.02
N LEU A 144 -16.42 4.63 -12.14
CA LEU A 144 -17.57 5.26 -12.78
C LEU A 144 -18.83 4.87 -12.01
N LEU A 145 -19.45 5.84 -11.33
CA LEU A 145 -20.62 5.62 -10.47
C LEU A 145 -21.86 6.27 -11.09
N ILE A 146 -22.51 5.55 -12.01
CA ILE A 146 -23.79 5.94 -12.59
C ILE A 146 -24.88 5.18 -11.81
N THR A 147 -25.65 5.90 -10.98
CA THR A 147 -26.69 5.33 -10.10
C THR A 147 -26.19 4.15 -9.25
N PRO A 148 -25.14 4.34 -8.43
CA PRO A 148 -24.53 3.24 -7.69
C PRO A 148 -25.52 2.62 -6.69
N ALA A 149 -25.51 1.29 -6.58
CA ALA A 149 -26.26 0.53 -5.58
C ALA A 149 -25.29 -0.38 -4.81
N ASN A 150 -24.99 -0.03 -3.55
CA ASN A 150 -23.99 -0.69 -2.71
C ASN A 150 -22.63 -0.82 -3.42
N ALA A 151 -22.19 0.23 -4.11
CA ALA A 151 -20.88 0.23 -4.77
C ALA A 151 -19.77 0.41 -3.71
N ASN A 152 -18.74 -0.45 -3.73
CA ASN A 152 -17.56 -0.33 -2.88
C ASN A 152 -16.27 -0.36 -3.74
N PRO A 153 -15.95 0.75 -4.43
CA PRO A 153 -14.79 0.83 -5.31
C PRO A 153 -13.48 0.40 -4.63
N GLY A 154 -12.73 -0.47 -5.29
CA GLY A 154 -11.45 -0.98 -4.78
C GLY A 154 -11.56 -1.83 -3.51
N ASN A 155 -12.77 -2.15 -3.05
CA ASN A 155 -13.04 -2.73 -1.74
C ASN A 155 -12.42 -1.92 -0.59
N LEU A 156 -12.48 -0.59 -0.68
CA LEU A 156 -11.87 0.29 0.33
C LEU A 156 -12.68 0.35 1.63
N GLY A 157 -13.93 -0.11 1.65
CA GLY A 157 -14.79 -0.09 2.84
C GLY A 157 -15.70 1.14 2.90
N ALA A 158 -15.86 1.85 1.78
CA ALA A 158 -16.83 2.93 1.60
C ALA A 158 -17.91 2.47 0.62
N TRP A 159 -19.05 2.06 1.16
CA TRP A 159 -20.21 1.61 0.38
C TRP A 159 -21.09 2.81 0.03
N ILE A 160 -21.30 3.03 -1.26
CA ILE A 160 -22.00 4.19 -1.82
C ILE A 160 -23.25 3.72 -2.54
N THR A 161 -24.39 4.32 -2.19
CA THR A 161 -25.67 4.14 -2.89
C THR A 161 -26.23 5.51 -3.27
N SER A 162 -26.68 5.68 -4.51
CA SER A 162 -27.35 6.90 -4.98
C SER A 162 -28.17 6.63 -6.23
N ALA A 163 -29.32 7.29 -6.34
CA ALA A 163 -30.13 7.32 -7.56
C ALA A 163 -29.65 8.36 -8.59
N ARG A 164 -28.44 8.92 -8.42
CA ARG A 164 -27.85 9.95 -9.30
C ARG A 164 -26.60 9.45 -9.99
N ASN A 165 -26.23 10.12 -11.06
CA ASN A 165 -24.94 9.93 -11.71
C ASN A 165 -23.88 10.78 -11.00
N LEU A 166 -22.92 10.14 -10.34
CA LEU A 166 -21.79 10.78 -9.66
C LEU A 166 -20.60 10.98 -10.63
N GLY A 167 -20.67 10.37 -11.83
CA GLY A 167 -19.58 10.32 -12.79
C GLY A 167 -18.39 9.50 -12.28
N THR A 168 -17.20 9.76 -12.83
CA THR A 168 -15.95 9.18 -12.32
C THR A 168 -15.68 9.74 -10.93
N THR A 169 -15.82 8.89 -9.92
CA THR A 169 -15.64 9.24 -8.52
C THR A 169 -14.29 8.73 -8.04
N ILE A 170 -13.53 9.58 -7.36
CA ILE A 170 -12.29 9.22 -6.66
C ILE A 170 -12.65 8.91 -5.21
N ILE A 171 -12.21 7.75 -4.72
CA ILE A 171 -12.37 7.32 -3.33
C ILE A 171 -10.97 7.13 -2.77
N ARG A 172 -10.62 7.87 -1.73
CA ARG A 172 -9.39 7.69 -0.98
C ARG A 172 -9.68 7.26 0.43
N ARG A 173 -8.93 6.28 0.92
CA ARG A 173 -8.90 5.90 2.32
C ARG A 173 -7.52 6.22 2.89
N GLY A 174 -7.49 7.17 3.82
CA GLY A 174 -6.28 7.53 4.57
C GLY A 174 -6.20 6.82 5.91
N HIS A 175 -4.98 6.71 6.45
CA HIS A 175 -4.67 5.94 7.66
C HIS A 175 -4.02 6.76 8.78
N GLN A 176 -4.00 8.08 8.63
CA GLN A 176 -3.54 9.02 9.65
C GLN A 176 -4.71 9.48 10.49
N SER A 177 -4.55 9.43 11.81
CA SER A 177 -5.54 9.98 12.73
C SER A 177 -5.69 11.48 12.52
N GLN A 178 -6.93 11.92 12.29
CA GLN A 178 -7.32 13.31 12.22
C GLN A 178 -7.72 13.79 13.62
N ALA A 179 -7.19 14.93 14.05
CA ALA A 179 -7.69 15.66 15.21
C ALA A 179 -8.71 16.69 14.73
N ILE A 180 -9.89 16.71 15.32
CA ILE A 180 -10.80 17.83 15.18
C ILE A 180 -10.27 18.88 16.17
N GLY A 181 -9.94 20.09 15.70
CA GLY A 181 -9.35 21.13 16.56
C GLY A 181 -10.15 21.40 17.83
N GLY A 182 -9.56 22.09 18.81
CA GLY A 182 -10.24 22.44 20.07
C GLY A 182 -10.20 21.35 21.15
N GLY A 183 -9.22 20.43 21.10
CA GLY A 183 -9.01 19.44 22.15
C GLY A 183 -9.89 18.19 22.07
N ALA A 184 -10.61 17.98 20.96
CA ALA A 184 -11.39 16.78 20.74
C ALA A 184 -10.50 15.53 20.57
N PRO A 185 -10.97 14.34 21.01
CA PRO A 185 -10.23 13.10 20.84
C PRO A 185 -9.95 12.79 19.36
N ALA A 186 -8.79 12.22 19.10
CA ALA A 186 -8.34 11.90 17.75
C ALA A 186 -9.18 10.75 17.12
N SER A 187 -9.37 10.78 15.80
CA SER A 187 -10.11 9.74 15.06
C SER A 187 -9.45 8.35 15.13
N ILE A 188 -10.17 7.30 14.75
CA ILE A 188 -9.72 5.89 14.72
C ILE A 188 -8.72 5.55 13.59
N SER A 189 -7.88 6.50 13.16
CA SER A 189 -6.86 6.32 12.11
C SER A 189 -7.41 5.79 10.78
N ARG A 190 -8.66 6.11 10.45
CA ARG A 190 -9.28 5.89 9.14
C ARG A 190 -10.12 7.10 8.77
N HIS A 191 -9.91 7.66 7.58
CA HIS A 191 -10.74 8.72 7.02
C HIS A 191 -10.92 8.49 5.53
N TYR A 192 -12.01 9.03 4.98
CA TYR A 192 -12.34 8.92 3.55
C TYR A 192 -12.44 10.30 2.91
N GLU A 193 -11.86 10.43 1.72
CA GLU A 193 -12.10 11.54 0.81
C GLU A 193 -12.82 10.97 -0.42
N ILE A 194 -14.02 11.46 -0.71
CA ILE A 194 -14.86 10.99 -1.82
C ILE A 194 -15.14 12.20 -2.72
N ILE A 195 -14.63 12.14 -3.95
CA ILE A 195 -14.65 13.25 -4.90
C ILE A 195 -15.38 12.79 -6.17
N PRO A 196 -16.70 12.99 -6.25
CA PRO A 196 -17.46 12.69 -7.46
C PRO A 196 -17.21 13.76 -8.53
N ALA A 197 -17.22 13.36 -9.81
CA ALA A 197 -17.12 14.30 -10.93
C ALA A 197 -18.39 15.17 -11.05
N VAL A 198 -19.54 14.64 -10.65
CA VAL A 198 -20.82 15.37 -10.56
C VAL A 198 -21.20 15.47 -9.10
N ASN A 199 -21.16 16.69 -8.53
CA ASN A 199 -21.37 16.94 -7.10
C ASN A 199 -22.63 17.77 -6.79
N THR A 200 -23.70 17.59 -7.58
CA THR A 200 -24.96 18.32 -7.42
C THR A 200 -26.10 17.36 -7.08
N ASN A 201 -26.89 17.69 -6.06
CA ASN A 201 -28.05 16.91 -5.62
C ASN A 201 -27.77 15.41 -5.45
N LEU A 202 -26.57 15.05 -4.94
CA LEU A 202 -26.06 13.67 -4.91
C LEU A 202 -27.05 12.67 -4.31
N ASN A 203 -27.79 13.07 -3.27
CA ASN A 203 -28.71 12.20 -2.53
C ASN A 203 -28.11 10.81 -2.29
N ALA A 204 -26.87 10.79 -1.78
CA ALA A 204 -26.08 9.58 -1.63
C ALA A 204 -26.12 9.09 -0.18
N THR A 205 -26.18 7.78 -0.01
CA THR A 205 -25.97 7.09 1.26
C THR A 205 -24.55 6.54 1.31
N LEU A 206 -23.84 6.82 2.40
CA LEU A 206 -22.52 6.27 2.70
C LEU A 206 -22.61 5.31 3.89
N ARG A 207 -22.08 4.10 3.73
CA ARG A 207 -21.88 3.14 4.82
C ARG A 207 -20.40 2.75 4.90
N LEU A 208 -19.84 2.78 6.10
CA LEU A 208 -18.44 2.42 6.37
C LEU A 208 -18.35 1.07 7.08
N THR A 209 -17.25 0.35 6.86
CA THR A 209 -16.88 -0.91 7.52
C THR A 209 -15.45 -0.87 8.02
#